data_AF-A0A349YSZ0-F1
#
_entry.id   AF-A0A349YSZ0-F1
#
_cell.length_a   1.000
_cell.length_b   1.000
_cell.length_c   1.000
_cell.angle_alpha   90.00
_cell.angle_beta   90.00
_cell.angle_gamma   90.00
#
_symmetry.space_group_name_H-M   'P 1'
#
loop_
_entity.id
_entity.type
_entity.pdbx_description
1 polymer ?
#
loop_
_entity_poly.entity_id
_entity_poly.type
_entity_poly.pdbx_seq_one_letter_code
_entity_poly.pdbx_strand_id
1 'polypeptide(L)'
;MKGKKKKDPLRVAMGKRNRRSGKTFERNVLARLISFGLSVFKTPMSGSLKASGLIPCLKDHMASDLQIQLKDNTYLVECKHMSTHEKLFNELPDVDCYHYKGFCYMMSDDAFLSYLCGGKINIIEKEDKRNKWLHNFFNQDNSHIVVLGYNYRDNIYCVREDVYDIFYDCRKMRGK
;
A
#
# COMPACT_ATOMS: atom_id res chain seq x y z
N MET A 1 20.13 -20.14 35.09
CA MET A 1 18.95 -19.49 34.45
C MET A 1 19.37 -18.14 33.89
N LYS A 2 19.39 -17.94 32.56
CA LYS A 2 19.65 -16.62 31.96
C LYS A 2 18.38 -15.77 32.11
N GLY A 3 18.40 -14.79 33.02
CA GLY A 3 17.29 -13.87 33.22
C GLY A 3 16.96 -13.12 31.92
N LYS A 4 15.70 -13.13 31.49
CA LYS A 4 15.23 -12.36 30.33
C LYS A 4 15.54 -10.87 30.58
N LYS A 5 16.50 -10.30 29.85
CA LYS A 5 16.77 -8.85 29.87
C LYS A 5 15.47 -8.08 29.65
N LYS A 6 15.09 -7.21 30.60
CA LYS A 6 13.98 -6.27 30.42
C LYS A 6 14.25 -5.42 29.18
N LYS A 7 13.26 -5.32 28.29
CA LYS A 7 13.34 -4.45 27.10
C LYS A 7 13.40 -2.99 27.55
N ASP A 8 14.22 -2.19 26.87
CA ASP A 8 14.36 -0.75 27.10
C ASP A 8 12.99 -0.04 27.00
N PRO A 9 12.55 0.69 28.04
CA PRO A 9 11.28 1.41 28.06
C PRO A 9 11.07 2.36 26.87
N LEU A 10 12.13 3.03 26.40
CA LEU A 10 12.04 3.95 25.26
C LEU A 10 11.75 3.19 23.96
N ARG A 11 12.41 2.05 23.75
CA ARG A 11 12.14 1.17 22.61
C ARG A 11 10.73 0.61 22.64
N VAL A 12 10.20 0.29 23.83
CA VAL A 12 8.81 -0.16 24.00
C VAL A 12 7.83 0.96 23.66
N ALA A 13 8.06 2.18 24.13
CA ALA A 13 7.22 3.34 23.84
C ALA A 13 7.22 3.68 22.34
N MET A 14 8.38 3.67 21.70
CA MET A 14 8.54 3.87 20.26
C MET A 14 7.79 2.81 19.46
N GLY A 15 7.92 1.53 19.84
CA GLY A 15 7.17 0.44 19.19
C GLY A 15 5.65 0.63 19.30
N LYS A 16 5.15 1.07 20.46
CA LYS A 16 3.73 1.40 20.64
C LYS A 16 3.30 2.57 19.76
N ARG A 17 4.12 3.63 19.67
CA ARG A 17 3.85 4.80 18.82
C ARG A 17 3.79 4.41 17.34
N ASN A 18 4.77 3.65 16.85
CA ASN A 18 4.82 3.19 15.46
C ASN A 18 3.61 2.32 15.12
N ARG A 19 3.21 1.42 16.03
CA ARG A 19 1.99 0.61 15.85
C ARG A 19 0.72 1.46 15.76
N ARG A 20 0.59 2.51 16.57
CA ARG A 20 -0.56 3.43 16.51
C ARG A 20 -0.55 4.21 15.20
N SER A 21 0.60 4.76 14.83
CA SER A 21 0.79 5.52 13.58
C SER A 21 0.46 4.68 12.35
N GLY A 22 0.95 3.43 12.28
CA GLY A 22 0.59 2.50 11.21
C GLY A 22 -0.92 2.24 11.13
N LYS A 23 -1.59 1.97 12.25
CA LYS A 23 -3.04 1.77 12.29
C LYS A 23 -3.84 3.01 11.87
N THR A 24 -3.38 4.20 12.25
CA THR A 24 -4.01 5.46 11.83
C THR A 24 -3.83 5.65 10.33
N PHE A 25 -2.63 5.42 9.82
CA PHE A 25 -2.34 5.50 8.39
C PHE A 25 -3.21 4.56 7.57
N GLU A 26 -3.30 3.29 7.96
CA GLU A 26 -4.13 2.26 7.32
C GLU A 26 -5.62 2.66 7.27
N ARG A 27 -6.13 3.32 8.33
CA ARG A 27 -7.51 3.88 8.35
C ARG A 27 -7.67 5.05 7.38
N ASN A 28 -6.67 5.92 7.29
CA ASN A 28 -6.69 7.06 6.37
C ASN A 28 -6.63 6.59 4.91
N VAL A 29 -5.80 5.59 4.61
CA VAL A 29 -5.73 4.98 3.26
C VAL A 29 -7.07 4.35 2.89
N LEU A 30 -7.69 3.59 3.80
CA LEU A 30 -9.03 3.04 3.58
C LEU A 30 -10.04 4.14 3.22
N ALA A 31 -10.10 5.20 4.03
CA ALA A 31 -11.01 6.31 3.77
C ALA A 31 -10.72 7.01 2.44
N ARG A 32 -9.43 7.19 2.10
CA ARG A 32 -9.01 7.84 0.85
C ARG A 32 -9.38 7.00 -0.38
N LEU A 33 -9.11 5.69 -0.37
CA LEU A 33 -9.48 4.81 -1.47
C LEU A 33 -11.01 4.71 -1.65
N ILE A 34 -11.78 4.69 -0.55
CA ILE A 34 -13.25 4.78 -0.61
C ILE A 34 -13.67 6.12 -1.24
N SER A 35 -13.03 7.23 -0.87
CA SER A 35 -13.32 8.54 -1.46
C SER A 35 -13.00 8.64 -2.95
N PHE A 36 -12.04 7.84 -3.44
CA PHE A 36 -11.80 7.69 -4.88
C PHE A 36 -12.90 6.90 -5.60
N GLY A 37 -13.75 6.21 -4.86
CA GLY A 37 -14.89 5.43 -5.37
C GLY A 37 -14.63 3.93 -5.47
N LEU A 38 -13.55 3.43 -4.86
CA LEU A 38 -13.22 2.02 -4.82
C LEU A 38 -14.00 1.28 -3.73
N SER A 39 -14.41 0.04 -4.01
CA SER A 39 -15.01 -0.84 -3.01
C SER A 39 -13.90 -1.47 -2.17
N VAL A 40 -13.55 -0.83 -1.04
CA VAL A 40 -12.43 -1.24 -0.21
C VAL A 40 -12.91 -1.68 1.16
N PHE A 41 -12.37 -2.80 1.63
CA PHE A 41 -12.62 -3.32 2.97
C PHE A 41 -11.32 -3.76 3.63
N LYS A 42 -11.35 -3.85 4.96
CA LYS A 42 -10.20 -4.37 5.71
C LYS A 42 -10.12 -5.87 5.59
N THR A 43 -8.91 -6.40 5.46
CA THR A 43 -8.70 -7.84 5.59
C THR A 43 -9.20 -8.31 6.97
N PRO A 44 -10.08 -9.33 7.03
CA PRO A 44 -10.51 -9.90 8.30
C PRO A 44 -9.30 -10.31 9.15
N MET A 45 -9.28 -9.90 10.42
CA MET A 45 -8.19 -10.21 11.37
C MET A 45 -6.80 -9.59 11.07
N SER A 46 -6.73 -8.44 10.38
CA SER A 46 -5.46 -7.72 10.17
C SER A 46 -4.71 -7.40 11.49
N GLY A 47 -3.40 -7.68 11.53
CA GLY A 47 -2.53 -7.43 12.69
C GLY A 47 -2.03 -8.69 13.42
N SER A 48 -2.02 -8.68 14.77
CA SER A 48 -1.36 -9.70 15.60
C SER A 48 -1.97 -11.11 15.51
N LEU A 49 -3.18 -11.24 14.97
CA LEU A 49 -3.85 -12.52 14.71
C LEU A 49 -3.41 -13.16 13.38
N LYS A 50 -2.93 -12.39 12.38
CA LYS A 50 -2.19 -12.96 11.24
C LYS A 50 -0.94 -13.71 11.71
N ALA A 51 -0.24 -13.15 12.69
CA ALA A 51 1.02 -13.68 13.19
C ALA A 51 0.88 -14.98 13.99
N SER A 52 -0.33 -15.32 14.47
CA SER A 52 -0.55 -16.54 15.25
C SER A 52 -0.75 -17.79 14.39
N GLY A 53 -0.94 -17.65 13.06
CA GLY A 53 -1.02 -18.77 12.13
C GLY A 53 -2.14 -19.78 12.45
N LEU A 54 -3.13 -19.35 13.24
CA LEU A 54 -4.09 -20.25 13.91
C LEU A 54 -5.02 -20.99 12.94
N ILE A 55 -5.12 -20.56 11.67
CA ILE A 55 -5.93 -21.21 10.64
C ILE A 55 -5.15 -21.23 9.31
N PRO A 56 -4.42 -22.31 8.98
CA PRO A 56 -3.63 -22.42 7.75
C PRO A 56 -4.44 -22.24 6.46
N CYS A 57 -5.71 -22.67 6.46
CA CYS A 57 -6.63 -22.58 5.32
C CYS A 57 -7.16 -21.16 5.04
N LEU A 58 -6.85 -20.17 5.89
CA LEU A 58 -7.24 -18.76 5.68
C LEU A 58 -6.04 -17.86 5.37
N LYS A 59 -4.82 -18.40 5.22
CA LYS A 59 -3.61 -17.60 4.97
C LYS A 59 -3.75 -16.68 3.76
N ASP A 60 -4.27 -17.20 2.65
CA ASP A 60 -4.39 -16.45 1.39
C ASP A 60 -5.49 -15.39 1.46
N HIS A 61 -6.58 -15.66 2.22
CA HIS A 61 -7.66 -14.70 2.48
C HIS A 61 -7.32 -13.66 3.57
N MET A 62 -6.20 -13.85 4.25
CA MET A 62 -5.67 -12.96 5.28
C MET A 62 -4.39 -12.24 4.87
N ALA A 63 -4.04 -12.23 3.58
CA ALA A 63 -2.89 -11.50 3.08
C ALA A 63 -3.22 -9.99 2.95
N SER A 64 -2.21 -9.14 3.21
CA SER A 64 -2.30 -7.67 3.09
C SER A 64 -3.24 -6.92 4.06
N ASP A 65 -3.10 -5.60 4.15
CA ASP A 65 -3.83 -4.76 5.12
C ASP A 65 -5.28 -4.49 4.70
N LEU A 66 -5.46 -4.13 3.42
CA LEU A 66 -6.76 -3.82 2.82
C LEU A 66 -6.99 -4.68 1.57
N GLN A 67 -8.25 -4.78 1.17
CA GLN A 67 -8.69 -5.49 -0.03
C GLN A 67 -9.61 -4.59 -0.85
N ILE A 68 -9.40 -4.56 -2.16
CA ILE A 68 -10.26 -3.87 -3.11
C ILE A 68 -11.04 -4.92 -3.90
N GLN A 69 -12.36 -4.79 -3.93
CA GLN A 69 -13.21 -5.59 -4.81
C GLN A 69 -13.47 -4.82 -6.11
N LEU A 70 -13.09 -5.43 -7.24
CA LEU A 70 -13.45 -4.95 -8.57
C LEU A 70 -14.05 -6.13 -9.34
N LYS A 71 -15.33 -6.00 -9.72
CA LYS A 71 -16.13 -7.10 -10.28
C LYS A 71 -16.07 -8.32 -9.35
N ASP A 72 -15.69 -9.48 -9.88
CA ASP A 72 -15.60 -10.75 -9.15
C ASP A 72 -14.21 -11.01 -8.55
N ASN A 73 -13.26 -10.07 -8.71
CA ASN A 73 -11.89 -10.23 -8.26
C ASN A 73 -11.58 -9.40 -7.01
N THR A 74 -10.67 -9.91 -6.20
CA THR A 74 -10.15 -9.25 -5.00
C THR A 74 -8.68 -8.93 -5.18
N TYR A 75 -8.33 -7.67 -4.94
CA TYR A 75 -6.97 -7.15 -5.05
C TYR A 75 -6.46 -6.70 -3.69
N LEU A 76 -5.23 -7.08 -3.38
CA LEU A 76 -4.60 -6.90 -2.09
C LEU A 76 -3.80 -5.58 -2.03
N VAL A 77 -3.97 -4.83 -0.94
CA VAL A 77 -3.35 -3.50 -0.75
C VAL A 77 -2.60 -3.42 0.57
N GLU A 78 -1.28 -3.25 0.49
CA GLU A 78 -0.41 -3.15 1.66
C GLU A 78 -0.15 -1.69 2.03
N CYS A 79 -0.23 -1.34 3.32
CA CYS A 79 -0.07 0.03 3.79
C CYS A 79 1.24 0.19 4.57
N LYS A 80 2.21 0.93 4.02
CA LYS A 80 3.49 1.20 4.70
C LYS A 80 3.64 2.66 5.06
N HIS A 81 3.49 2.96 6.35
CA HIS A 81 3.84 4.27 6.89
C HIS A 81 5.35 4.34 7.16
N MET A 82 6.04 5.24 6.48
CA MET A 82 7.50 5.32 6.47
C MET A 82 7.99 6.61 7.13
N SER A 83 9.19 6.53 7.73
CA SER A 83 9.95 7.70 8.23
C SER A 83 11.22 7.95 7.40
N THR A 84 11.32 7.31 6.23
CA THR A 84 12.48 7.37 5.33
C THR A 84 11.98 7.65 3.93
N HIS A 85 12.89 7.87 2.97
CA HIS A 85 12.55 8.13 1.57
C HIS A 85 11.78 9.44 1.34
N GLU A 86 11.96 10.45 2.18
CA GLU A 86 11.33 11.79 2.05
C GLU A 86 11.54 12.40 0.66
N LYS A 87 12.74 12.24 0.07
CA LYS A 87 13.05 12.70 -1.28
C LYS A 87 12.04 12.19 -2.32
N LEU A 88 11.57 10.94 -2.18
CA LEU A 88 10.57 10.38 -3.08
C LEU A 88 9.23 11.11 -3.00
N PHE A 89 8.79 11.46 -1.78
CA PHE A 89 7.56 12.22 -1.54
C PHE A 89 7.65 13.68 -1.99
N ASN A 90 8.85 14.21 -2.18
CA ASN A 90 9.06 15.56 -2.74
C ASN A 90 9.10 15.54 -4.27
N GLU A 91 9.72 14.53 -4.90
CA GLU A 91 9.94 14.51 -6.35
C GLU A 91 8.75 13.96 -7.15
N LEU A 92 7.98 13.03 -6.59
CA LEU A 92 6.92 12.36 -7.34
C LEU A 92 5.75 13.27 -7.75
N PRO A 93 5.30 14.23 -6.92
CA PRO A 93 4.21 15.14 -7.30
C PRO A 93 4.49 15.97 -8.56
N ASP A 94 5.76 16.28 -8.87
CA ASP A 94 6.13 17.07 -10.06
C ASP A 94 6.09 16.25 -11.36
N VAL A 95 6.12 14.92 -11.25
CA VAL A 95 6.27 14.00 -12.38
C VAL A 95 5.00 13.19 -12.64
N ASP A 96 4.07 13.15 -11.70
CA ASP A 96 2.90 12.27 -11.61
C ASP A 96 3.25 10.80 -11.34
N CYS A 97 4.03 10.17 -12.23
CA CYS A 97 4.29 8.73 -12.20
C CYS A 97 5.69 8.33 -12.63
N TYR A 98 6.32 7.44 -11.86
CA TYR A 98 7.47 6.65 -12.31
C TYR A 98 7.02 5.24 -12.71
N HIS A 99 7.37 4.82 -13.92
CA HIS A 99 7.18 3.44 -14.34
C HIS A 99 8.51 2.69 -14.26
N TYR A 100 8.55 1.65 -13.42
CA TYR A 100 9.66 0.72 -13.33
C TYR A 100 9.30 -0.52 -14.13
N LYS A 101 9.81 -0.60 -15.38
CA LYS A 101 9.46 -1.65 -16.33
C LYS A 101 9.71 -3.06 -15.79
N GLY A 102 8.73 -3.93 -15.95
CA GLY A 102 8.69 -5.29 -15.41
C GLY A 102 8.33 -5.36 -13.93
N PHE A 103 7.86 -4.27 -13.31
CA PHE A 103 7.65 -4.19 -11.87
C PHE A 103 6.39 -3.42 -11.46
N CYS A 104 6.41 -2.08 -11.50
CA CYS A 104 5.29 -1.30 -10.99
C CYS A 104 5.25 0.15 -11.52
N TYR A 105 4.05 0.73 -11.46
CA TYR A 105 3.80 2.14 -11.61
C TYR A 105 3.68 2.80 -10.24
N MET A 106 4.50 3.82 -9.99
CA MET A 106 4.53 4.56 -8.73
C MET A 106 3.96 5.96 -8.98
N MET A 107 2.79 6.24 -8.41
CA MET A 107 1.99 7.43 -8.69
C MET A 107 1.82 8.31 -7.45
N SER A 108 1.80 9.64 -7.64
CA SER A 108 1.30 10.58 -6.62
C SER A 108 -0.20 10.34 -6.35
N ASP A 109 -0.74 10.91 -5.26
CA ASP A 109 -2.17 10.76 -4.91
C ASP A 109 -3.10 11.30 -6.01
N ASP A 110 -2.79 12.48 -6.55
CA ASP A 110 -3.56 13.09 -7.64
C ASP A 110 -3.42 12.34 -8.97
N ALA A 111 -2.20 11.85 -9.27
CA ALA A 111 -1.96 11.04 -10.45
C ALA A 111 -2.73 9.71 -10.38
N PHE A 112 -2.72 9.06 -9.21
CA PHE A 112 -3.47 7.82 -8.99
C PHE A 112 -4.97 8.06 -9.15
N LEU A 113 -5.52 9.12 -8.56
CA LEU A 113 -6.91 9.49 -8.78
C LEU A 113 -7.19 9.69 -10.28
N SER A 114 -6.40 10.51 -10.98
CA SER A 114 -6.57 10.76 -12.42
C SER A 114 -6.56 9.46 -13.23
N TYR A 115 -5.60 8.57 -12.96
CA TYR A 115 -5.49 7.24 -13.55
C TYR A 115 -6.74 6.38 -13.34
N LEU A 116 -7.31 6.34 -12.12
CA LEU A 116 -8.55 5.62 -11.84
C LEU A 116 -9.77 6.18 -12.62
N CYS A 117 -9.67 7.40 -13.15
CA CYS A 117 -10.70 8.06 -13.97
C CYS A 117 -10.48 7.92 -15.48
N GLY A 118 -9.43 7.22 -15.91
CA GLY A 118 -9.01 7.23 -17.31
C GLY A 118 -8.34 8.55 -17.75
N GLY A 119 -7.87 9.36 -16.80
CA GLY A 119 -7.12 10.58 -17.07
C GLY A 119 -5.75 10.30 -17.68
N LYS A 120 -5.17 11.31 -18.33
CA LYS A 120 -3.77 11.26 -18.78
C LYS A 120 -2.87 11.66 -17.62
N ILE A 121 -1.84 10.87 -17.36
CA ILE A 121 -0.79 11.15 -16.38
C ILE A 121 0.56 11.19 -17.09
N ASN A 122 1.48 12.02 -16.62
CA ASN A 122 2.84 11.99 -17.11
C ASN A 122 3.57 10.77 -16.53
N ILE A 123 4.22 9.97 -17.40
CA ILE A 123 4.93 8.75 -16.98
C ILE A 123 6.39 8.90 -17.36
N ILE A 124 7.27 8.82 -16.37
CA ILE A 124 8.72 8.75 -16.57
C ILE A 124 9.19 7.32 -16.34
N GLU A 125 9.75 6.73 -17.39
CA GLU A 125 10.40 5.42 -17.34
C GLU A 125 11.67 5.46 -16.48
N LYS A 126 11.83 4.48 -15.60
CA LYS A 126 13.01 4.31 -14.76
C LYS A 126 13.44 2.85 -14.70
N GLU A 127 14.76 2.65 -14.63
CA GLU A 127 15.31 1.34 -14.33
C GLU A 127 15.15 0.99 -12.85
N ASP A 128 14.83 -0.28 -12.58
CA ASP A 128 14.73 -0.77 -11.22
C ASP A 128 16.09 -1.20 -10.64
N LYS A 129 16.88 -0.22 -10.20
CA LYS A 129 18.21 -0.48 -9.60
C LYS A 129 18.22 -0.51 -8.07
N ARG A 130 17.26 0.17 -7.42
CA ARG A 130 17.35 0.48 -5.98
C ARG A 130 16.05 0.22 -5.20
N ASN A 131 15.05 -0.45 -5.78
CA ASN A 131 13.76 -0.65 -5.13
C ASN A 131 13.58 -2.02 -4.48
N LYS A 132 14.67 -2.70 -4.07
CA LYS A 132 14.61 -3.98 -3.34
C LYS A 132 13.66 -3.93 -2.13
N TRP A 133 13.60 -2.79 -1.44
CA TRP A 133 12.70 -2.59 -0.31
C TRP A 133 11.22 -2.60 -0.72
N LEU A 134 10.88 -2.06 -1.89
CA LEU A 134 9.52 -2.03 -2.42
C LEU A 134 9.12 -3.42 -2.93
N HIS A 135 10.03 -4.13 -3.60
CA HIS A 135 9.85 -5.56 -3.94
C HIS A 135 9.49 -6.40 -2.72
N ASN A 136 10.19 -6.19 -1.61
CA ASN A 136 9.89 -6.90 -0.37
C ASN A 136 8.46 -6.63 0.12
N PHE A 137 7.95 -5.40 -0.03
CA PHE A 137 6.58 -5.07 0.37
C PHE A 137 5.55 -5.79 -0.50
N PHE A 138 5.74 -5.80 -1.82
CA PHE A 138 4.88 -6.57 -2.72
C PHE A 138 4.91 -8.07 -2.40
N ASN A 139 6.09 -8.64 -2.20
CA ASN A 139 6.28 -10.09 -2.02
C ASN A 139 5.83 -10.62 -0.66
N GLN A 140 5.91 -9.81 0.42
CA GLN A 140 5.60 -10.28 1.77
C GLN A 140 4.13 -10.74 1.91
N ASP A 141 3.23 -10.02 1.25
CA ASP A 141 1.78 -10.21 1.36
C ASP A 141 1.14 -10.43 -0.02
N ASN A 142 1.94 -10.80 -1.04
CA ASN A 142 1.54 -10.91 -2.46
C ASN A 142 0.62 -9.75 -2.90
N SER A 143 0.99 -8.54 -2.52
CA SER A 143 0.14 -7.37 -2.71
C SER A 143 0.11 -6.97 -4.18
N HIS A 144 -1.01 -6.37 -4.60
CA HIS A 144 -1.21 -5.85 -5.94
C HIS A 144 -0.96 -4.34 -5.97
N ILE A 145 -1.23 -3.69 -4.84
CA ILE A 145 -0.92 -2.27 -4.61
C ILE A 145 -0.17 -2.15 -3.29
N VAL A 146 0.84 -1.28 -3.25
CA VAL A 146 1.49 -0.83 -2.02
C VAL A 146 1.27 0.67 -1.88
N VAL A 147 0.68 1.09 -0.76
CA VAL A 147 0.45 2.51 -0.45
C VAL A 147 1.49 2.96 0.57
N LEU A 148 2.27 3.96 0.19
CA LEU A 148 3.32 4.54 1.03
C LEU A 148 2.82 5.85 1.63
N GLY A 149 3.02 6.00 2.93
CA GLY A 149 2.70 7.23 3.66
C GLY A 149 3.92 7.84 4.30
N TYR A 150 3.94 9.16 4.38
CA TYR A 150 4.90 9.94 5.14
C TYR A 150 4.17 11.02 5.92
N ASN A 151 4.67 11.41 7.09
CA ASN A 151 3.98 12.39 7.93
C ASN A 151 3.77 13.71 7.16
N TYR A 152 2.53 14.22 7.20
CA TYR A 152 2.14 15.50 6.61
C TYR A 152 2.34 15.60 5.08
N ARG A 153 2.39 14.46 4.39
CA ARG A 153 2.49 14.38 2.92
C ARG A 153 1.36 13.51 2.38
N ASP A 154 1.04 13.74 1.12
CA ASP A 154 0.12 12.87 0.39
C ASP A 154 0.73 11.48 0.17
N ASN A 155 -0.16 10.53 -0.11
CA ASN A 155 0.22 9.14 -0.30
C ASN A 155 0.87 8.93 -1.66
N ILE A 156 1.69 7.89 -1.74
CA ILE A 156 2.20 7.35 -3.00
C ILE A 156 1.59 5.98 -3.22
N TYR A 157 1.09 5.72 -4.43
CA TYR A 157 0.44 4.47 -4.81
C TYR A 157 1.33 3.73 -5.79
N CYS A 158 1.83 2.57 -5.37
CA CYS A 158 2.61 1.68 -6.22
C CYS A 158 1.69 0.56 -6.70
N VAL A 159 1.38 0.50 -7.99
CA VAL A 159 0.51 -0.50 -8.61
C VAL A 159 1.38 -1.47 -9.41
N ARG A 160 1.25 -2.77 -9.12
CA ARG A 160 2.00 -3.81 -9.82
C ARG A 160 1.58 -3.83 -11.30
N GLU A 161 2.56 -4.01 -12.19
CA GLU A 161 2.35 -3.86 -13.63
C GLU A 161 1.30 -4.83 -14.20
N ASP A 162 1.24 -6.06 -13.68
CA ASP A 162 0.29 -7.10 -14.09
C ASP A 162 -1.19 -6.76 -13.81
N VAL A 163 -1.45 -5.80 -12.92
CA VAL A 163 -2.81 -5.34 -12.59
C VAL A 163 -3.07 -3.89 -13.00
N TYR A 164 -2.10 -3.21 -13.62
CA TYR A 164 -2.23 -1.79 -13.94
C TYR A 164 -3.43 -1.51 -14.87
N ASP A 165 -3.63 -2.28 -15.93
CA ASP A 165 -4.77 -2.01 -16.84
C ASP A 165 -6.14 -2.31 -16.20
N ILE A 166 -6.18 -3.10 -15.12
CA ILE A 166 -7.43 -3.46 -14.44
C ILE A 166 -8.01 -2.27 -13.68
N PHE A 167 -7.15 -1.48 -13.05
CA PHE A 167 -7.56 -0.33 -12.25
C PHE A 167 -7.73 0.95 -13.09
N TYR A 168 -7.19 0.98 -14.32
CA TYR A 168 -7.39 2.10 -15.23
C TYR A 168 -8.87 2.27 -15.57
N ASP A 169 -9.38 3.49 -15.35
CA ASP A 169 -10.78 3.84 -15.63
C ASP A 169 -11.82 2.89 -14.98
N CYS A 170 -11.45 2.24 -13.87
CA CYS A 170 -12.26 1.20 -13.24
C CYS A 170 -13.59 1.72 -12.67
N ARG A 171 -13.75 3.04 -12.54
CA ARG A 171 -14.98 3.68 -12.05
C ARG A 171 -16.14 3.59 -13.06
N LYS A 172 -15.86 3.52 -14.36
CA LYS A 172 -16.89 3.29 -15.40
C LYS A 172 -17.53 1.91 -15.30
N MET A 173 -16.87 0.94 -14.66
CA MET A 173 -17.39 -0.41 -14.51
C MET A 173 -18.57 -0.51 -13.51
N ARG A 174 -18.91 0.58 -12.79
CA ARG A 174 -20.08 0.65 -11.89
C ARG A 174 -21.37 1.10 -12.60
N GLY A 175 -21.33 1.36 -13.90
CA GLY A 175 -22.48 1.73 -14.72
C GLY A 175 -23.10 0.54 -15.43
N LYS A 176 -23.94 -0.23 -14.72
CA LYS A 176 -25.11 -0.96 -15.25
C LYS A 176 -26.01 -1.37 -14.09
#